data_AF-A0A7J2SPY6-F1
#
_entry.id   AF-A0A7J2SPY6-F1
#
_cell.length_a   1.000
_cell.length_b   1.000
_cell.length_c   1.000
_cell.angle_alpha   90.00
_cell.angle_beta   90.00
_cell.angle_gamma   90.00
#
_symmetry.space_group_name_H-M   'P 1'
#
loop_
_entity.id
_entity.type
_entity.pdbx_description
1 polymer ?
#
loop_
_entity_poly.entity_id
_entity_poly.type
_entity_poly.pdbx_seq_one_letter_code
_entity_poly.pdbx_strand_id
1 'polypeptide(L)'
;SLKKQKELQIKTAEAVAEMGDVIVDTHCTIKTPQGYMPGLPEWVIKRLNPKTIVVVEADPEEIFNRRARDATRKRDPDTVEEIAEHQQINRAAVMAYAALSGATVKIVFNHDNALDDAVKQVAPVLEGTG
;
A
#
# COMPACT_ATOMS: atom_id res chain seq x y z
N SER A 1 -1.16 -10.43 -21.81
CA SER A 1 -0.08 -9.57 -22.36
C SER A 1 0.06 -8.35 -21.49
N LEU A 2 1.29 -7.97 -21.13
CA LEU A 2 1.61 -6.79 -20.32
C LEU A 2 0.96 -5.50 -20.86
N LYS A 3 0.81 -5.38 -22.19
CA LYS A 3 0.11 -4.25 -22.82
C LYS A 3 -1.36 -4.15 -22.41
N LYS A 4 -2.10 -5.28 -22.42
CA LYS A 4 -3.51 -5.32 -22.02
C LYS A 4 -3.69 -4.98 -20.53
N GLN A 5 -2.77 -5.45 -19.69
CA GLN A 5 -2.79 -5.14 -18.25
C GLN A 5 -2.55 -3.64 -18.00
N LYS A 6 -1.58 -3.05 -18.71
CA LYS A 6 -1.30 -1.62 -18.65
C LYS A 6 -2.51 -0.78 -19.09
N GLU A 7 -3.13 -1.13 -20.21
CA GLU A 7 -4.33 -0.44 -20.70
C GLU A 7 -5.50 -0.51 -19.71
N LEU A 8 -5.72 -1.68 -19.10
CA LEU A 8 -6.76 -1.87 -18.10
C LEU A 8 -6.50 -1.04 -16.84
N GLN A 9 -5.26 -1.03 -16.35
CA GLN A 9 -4.87 -0.21 -15.19
C GLN A 9 -5.06 1.28 -15.45
N ILE A 10 -4.73 1.75 -16.66
CA ILE A 10 -4.95 3.15 -17.06
C ILE A 10 -6.44 3.49 -17.04
N LYS A 11 -7.28 2.67 -17.69
CA LYS A 11 -8.74 2.91 -17.71
C LYS A 11 -9.35 2.89 -16.32
N THR A 12 -8.88 1.98 -15.47
CA THR A 12 -9.36 1.89 -14.08
C THR A 12 -8.93 3.12 -13.29
N ALA A 13 -7.68 3.58 -13.44
CA ALA A 13 -7.20 4.78 -12.77
C ALA A 13 -7.97 6.03 -13.21
N GLU A 14 -8.28 6.16 -14.50
CA GLU A 14 -9.08 7.28 -15.03
C GLU A 14 -10.51 7.22 -14.49
N ALA A 15 -11.16 6.06 -14.51
CA ALA A 15 -12.51 5.90 -13.96
C ALA A 15 -12.55 6.21 -12.45
N VAL A 16 -11.56 5.75 -11.68
CA VAL A 16 -11.47 6.02 -10.24
C VAL A 16 -11.20 7.51 -9.96
N ALA A 17 -10.41 8.19 -10.79
CA ALA A 17 -10.15 9.62 -10.63
C ALA A 17 -11.39 10.50 -10.90
N GLU A 18 -12.36 10.00 -11.69
CA GLU A 18 -13.64 10.66 -11.92
C GLU A 18 -14.66 10.38 -10.81
N MET A 19 -14.46 9.31 -10.04
CA MET A 19 -15.25 9.03 -8.85
C MET A 19 -14.78 9.96 -7.72
N GLY A 20 -15.71 10.51 -6.93
CA GLY A 20 -15.40 11.48 -5.87
C GLY A 20 -14.51 10.93 -4.76
N ASP A 21 -15.06 10.68 -3.58
CA ASP A 21 -14.26 10.12 -2.48
C ASP A 21 -14.13 8.61 -2.64
N VAL A 22 -12.94 8.15 -3.07
CA VAL A 22 -12.63 6.72 -3.27
C VAL A 22 -11.45 6.28 -2.43
N ILE A 23 -11.58 5.11 -1.80
CA ILE A 23 -10.48 4.40 -1.15
C ILE A 23 -10.04 3.27 -2.07
N VAL A 24 -8.76 3.28 -2.43
CA VAL A 24 -8.14 2.21 -3.24
C VAL A 24 -7.28 1.36 -2.33
N ASP A 25 -7.71 0.12 -2.07
CA ASP A 25 -6.88 -0.89 -1.42
C ASP A 25 -5.97 -1.57 -2.44
N THR A 26 -4.66 -1.43 -2.25
CA THR A 26 -3.65 -1.99 -3.14
C THR A 26 -2.34 -2.23 -2.40
N HIS A 27 -1.49 -3.07 -2.97
CA HIS A 27 -0.13 -3.25 -2.48
C HIS A 27 0.78 -2.15 -3.02
N CYS A 28 1.61 -1.56 -2.14
CA CYS A 28 2.63 -0.61 -2.57
C CYS A 28 3.68 -1.28 -3.46
N THR A 29 4.27 -2.38 -2.98
CA THR A 29 5.14 -3.23 -3.78
C THR A 29 4.75 -4.70 -3.63
N ILE A 30 4.94 -5.46 -4.69
CA ILE A 30 4.71 -6.90 -4.73
C ILE A 30 6.08 -7.58 -4.79
N LYS A 31 6.41 -8.39 -3.77
CA LYS A 31 7.62 -9.23 -3.77
C LYS A 31 7.41 -10.33 -4.81
N THR A 32 8.28 -10.36 -5.82
CA THR A 32 8.31 -11.40 -6.86
C THR A 32 9.66 -12.09 -6.84
N PRO A 33 9.81 -13.28 -7.45
CA PRO A 33 11.12 -13.93 -7.58
C PRO A 33 12.19 -13.10 -8.30
N GLN A 34 11.78 -12.06 -9.06
CA GLN A 34 12.69 -11.16 -9.79
C GLN A 34 12.98 -9.86 -9.03
N GLY A 35 12.41 -9.66 -7.83
CA GLY A 35 12.53 -8.44 -7.03
C GLY A 35 11.18 -7.79 -6.72
N TYR A 36 11.23 -6.55 -6.24
CA TYR A 36 10.05 -5.78 -5.84
C TYR A 36 9.42 -5.06 -7.03
N MET A 37 8.21 -5.47 -7.39
CA MET A 37 7.44 -4.83 -8.45
C MET A 37 6.58 -3.69 -7.88
N PRO A 38 6.69 -2.45 -8.38
CA PRO A 38 5.83 -1.35 -7.98
C PRO A 38 4.36 -1.65 -8.28
N GLY A 39 3.48 -1.57 -7.28
CA GLY A 39 2.04 -1.79 -7.46
C GLY A 39 1.36 -0.62 -8.17
N LEU A 40 1.88 0.59 -7.99
CA LEU A 40 1.41 1.83 -8.61
C LEU A 40 2.50 2.43 -9.49
N PRO A 41 2.69 1.94 -10.73
CA PRO A 41 3.66 2.53 -11.65
C PRO A 41 3.27 3.97 -12.02
N GLU A 42 4.22 4.72 -12.56
CA GLU A 42 4.07 6.15 -12.87
C GLU A 42 2.80 6.48 -13.66
N TRP A 43 2.46 5.66 -14.67
CA TRP A 43 1.28 5.87 -15.51
C TRP A 43 -0.04 5.64 -14.78
N VAL A 44 -0.05 4.95 -13.63
CA VAL A 44 -1.22 4.76 -12.77
C VAL A 44 -1.29 5.89 -11.76
N ILE A 45 -0.22 6.11 -10.97
CA ILE A 45 -0.24 7.08 -9.86
C ILE A 45 -0.51 8.51 -10.34
N LYS A 46 0.01 8.91 -11.51
CA LYS A 46 -0.24 10.23 -12.09
C LYS A 46 -1.69 10.44 -12.53
N ARG A 47 -2.37 9.37 -12.94
CA ARG A 47 -3.77 9.43 -13.37
C ARG A 47 -4.72 9.35 -12.18
N LEU A 48 -4.41 8.48 -11.22
CA LEU A 48 -5.15 8.33 -9.99
C LEU A 48 -5.13 9.65 -9.18
N ASN A 49 -4.00 10.37 -9.23
CA ASN A 49 -3.79 11.65 -8.56
C ASN A 49 -4.28 11.67 -7.10
N PRO A 50 -3.80 10.74 -6.25
CA PRO A 50 -4.32 10.62 -4.90
C PRO A 50 -3.97 11.85 -4.06
N LYS A 51 -4.89 12.28 -3.18
CA LYS A 51 -4.63 13.35 -2.21
C LYS A 51 -3.71 12.87 -1.08
N THR A 52 -3.93 11.64 -0.62
CA THR A 52 -3.18 11.04 0.47
C THR A 52 -2.94 9.55 0.20
N ILE A 53 -1.75 9.09 0.55
CA ILE A 53 -1.37 7.68 0.55
C ILE A 53 -1.19 7.24 1.99
N VAL A 54 -1.95 6.22 2.40
CA VAL A 54 -1.86 5.64 3.74
C VAL A 54 -1.08 4.34 3.67
N VAL A 55 -0.05 4.21 4.50
CA VAL A 55 0.75 2.99 4.64
C VAL A 55 0.46 2.37 5.98
N VAL A 56 -0.13 1.18 5.97
CA VAL A 56 -0.39 0.43 7.20
C VAL A 56 0.79 -0.51 7.46
N GLU A 57 1.46 -0.31 8.58
CA GLU A 57 2.59 -1.11 9.03
C GLU A 57 2.30 -1.70 10.41
N ALA A 58 3.06 -2.71 10.80
CA ALA A 58 3.02 -3.33 12.12
C ALA A 58 4.40 -3.90 12.42
N ASP A 59 4.65 -4.33 13.65
CA ASP A 59 5.98 -4.86 13.97
C ASP A 59 6.26 -6.12 13.14
N PRO A 60 7.47 -6.28 12.56
CA PRO A 60 7.80 -7.43 11.73
C PRO A 60 7.55 -8.77 12.44
N GLU A 61 7.77 -8.84 13.75
CA GLU A 61 7.47 -10.01 14.58
C GLU A 61 5.96 -10.29 14.69
N GLU A 62 5.13 -9.26 14.87
CA GLU A 62 3.67 -9.41 14.87
C GLU A 62 3.17 -9.91 13.53
N ILE A 63 3.70 -9.37 12.43
CA ILE A 63 3.35 -9.81 11.07
C ILE A 63 3.76 -11.26 10.86
N PHE A 64 4.97 -11.65 11.28
CA PHE A 64 5.42 -13.03 11.21
C PHE A 64 4.49 -13.96 11.99
N ASN A 65 4.15 -13.60 13.23
CA ASN A 65 3.24 -14.36 14.08
C ASN A 65 1.81 -14.43 13.50
N ARG A 66 1.29 -13.37 12.89
CA ARG A 66 -0.01 -13.36 12.19
C ARG A 66 0.03 -14.30 10.98
N ARG A 67 1.11 -14.27 10.19
CA ARG A 67 1.28 -15.12 9.01
C ARG A 67 1.44 -16.60 9.38
N ALA A 68 2.16 -16.91 10.44
CA ALA A 68 2.30 -18.28 10.95
C ALA A 68 0.96 -18.87 11.44
N ARG A 69 0.06 -18.02 11.95
CA ARG A 69 -1.29 -18.39 12.40
C ARG A 69 -2.31 -18.49 11.26
N ASP A 70 -2.04 -17.91 10.10
CA ASP A 70 -2.97 -17.87 8.96
C ASP A 70 -2.80 -19.11 8.05
N ALA A 71 -3.56 -20.17 8.34
CA ALA A 71 -3.54 -21.41 7.56
C ALA A 71 -4.21 -21.32 6.17
N THR A 72 -4.86 -20.20 5.84
CA THR A 72 -5.65 -20.07 4.60
C THR A 72 -4.81 -19.71 3.39
N ARG A 73 -3.58 -19.21 3.58
CA ARG A 73 -2.71 -18.70 2.53
C ARG A 73 -1.38 -19.46 2.49
N LYS A 74 -1.09 -20.16 1.39
CA LYS A 74 0.27 -20.65 1.10
C LYS A 74 1.15 -19.46 0.73
N ARG A 75 1.95 -18.97 1.68
CA ARG A 75 3.03 -18.03 1.44
C ARG A 75 4.35 -18.73 1.74
N ASP A 76 5.39 -18.38 0.99
CA ASP A 76 6.75 -18.76 1.40
C ASP A 76 7.00 -18.17 2.81
N PRO A 77 7.70 -18.91 3.68
CA PRO A 77 7.98 -18.44 5.04
C PRO A 77 8.98 -17.28 4.96
N ASP A 78 8.45 -16.07 4.79
CA ASP A 78 9.26 -14.85 4.91
C ASP A 78 9.79 -14.75 6.35
N THR A 79 11.08 -14.47 6.51
CA THR A 79 11.66 -14.22 7.84
C THR A 79 11.25 -12.83 8.36
N VAL A 80 11.46 -12.59 9.66
CA VAL A 80 11.19 -11.28 10.28
C VAL A 80 12.00 -10.18 9.58
N GLU A 81 13.25 -10.48 9.21
CA GLU A 81 14.14 -9.57 8.47
C GLU A 81 13.61 -9.25 7.07
N GLU A 82 13.10 -10.25 6.34
CA GLU A 82 12.51 -10.03 5.02
C GLU A 82 11.23 -9.19 5.08
N ILE A 83 10.43 -9.36 6.14
CA ILE A 83 9.26 -8.51 6.39
C ILE A 83 9.69 -7.07 6.66
N ALA A 84 10.72 -6.87 7.48
CA ALA A 84 11.27 -5.54 7.78
C ALA A 84 11.84 -4.87 6.52
N GLU A 85 12.59 -5.61 5.70
CA GLU A 85 13.11 -5.13 4.41
C GLU A 85 11.97 -4.72 3.48
N HIS A 86 10.93 -5.56 3.36
CA HIS A 86 9.78 -5.25 2.51
C HIS A 86 9.03 -4.00 2.99
N GLN A 87 8.88 -3.80 4.30
CA GLN A 87 8.33 -2.55 4.84
C GLN A 87 9.20 -1.33 4.49
N GLN A 88 10.51 -1.44 4.65
CA GLN A 88 11.43 -0.34 4.29
C GLN A 88 11.33 0.03 2.81
N ILE A 89 11.21 -0.97 1.93
CA ILE A 89 11.04 -0.76 0.50
C ILE A 89 9.67 -0.13 0.20
N ASN A 90 8.62 -0.54 0.91
CA ASN A 90 7.30 0.11 0.81
C ASN A 90 7.38 1.58 1.22
N ARG A 91 8.05 1.93 2.33
CA ARG A 91 8.23 3.34 2.73
C ARG A 91 8.91 4.15 1.63
N ALA A 92 9.99 3.62 1.05
CA ALA A 92 10.72 4.28 -0.02
C ALA A 92 9.84 4.47 -1.28
N ALA A 93 9.10 3.43 -1.68
CA ALA A 93 8.22 3.47 -2.84
C ALA A 93 7.04 4.43 -2.64
N VAL A 94 6.43 4.46 -1.46
CA VAL A 94 5.33 5.39 -1.15
C VAL A 94 5.81 6.84 -1.20
N MET A 95 6.99 7.13 -0.67
CA MET A 95 7.56 8.47 -0.78
C MET A 95 7.84 8.85 -2.24
N ALA A 96 8.26 7.91 -3.08
CA ALA A 96 8.41 8.14 -4.52
C ALA A 96 7.04 8.41 -5.19
N TYR A 97 5.99 7.67 -4.82
CA TYR A 97 4.63 7.91 -5.32
C TYR A 97 4.10 9.28 -4.92
N ALA A 98 4.32 9.68 -3.68
CA ALA A 98 3.99 11.00 -3.18
C ALA A 98 4.74 12.10 -3.94
N ALA A 99 6.05 11.92 -4.18
CA ALA A 99 6.84 12.87 -4.97
C ALA A 99 6.33 13.01 -6.43
N LEU A 100 5.80 11.93 -7.01
CA LEU A 100 5.28 11.94 -8.38
C LEU A 100 3.85 12.50 -8.52
N SER A 101 3.05 12.44 -7.47
CA SER A 101 1.63 12.84 -7.47
C SER A 101 1.34 14.11 -6.68
N GLY A 102 2.25 14.55 -5.83
CA GLY A 102 2.00 15.60 -4.84
C GLY A 102 1.18 15.14 -3.63
N ALA A 103 0.92 13.83 -3.50
CA ALA A 103 0.16 13.28 -2.39
C ALA A 103 0.90 13.42 -1.05
N THR A 104 0.14 13.55 0.03
CA THR A 104 0.67 13.40 1.39
C THR A 104 0.83 11.91 1.74
N VAL A 105 1.76 11.59 2.66
CA VAL A 105 1.96 10.21 3.14
C VAL A 105 1.66 10.14 4.62
N LYS A 106 0.79 9.21 5.01
CA LYS A 106 0.52 8.89 6.41
C LYS A 106 0.92 7.45 6.68
N ILE A 107 1.88 7.24 7.59
CA ILE A 107 2.19 5.92 8.12
C ILE A 107 1.31 5.68 9.34
N VAL A 108 0.63 4.54 9.36
CA VAL A 108 -0.26 4.11 10.44
C VAL A 108 0.22 2.76 10.94
N PHE A 109 0.44 2.67 12.25
CA PHE A 109 0.85 1.43 12.90
C PHE A 109 -0.37 0.67 13.40
N ASN A 110 -0.50 -0.59 12.98
CA ASN A 110 -1.57 -1.51 13.35
C ASN A 110 -1.01 -2.67 14.20
N HIS A 111 -0.60 -2.33 15.42
CA HIS A 111 -0.11 -3.28 16.42
C HIS A 111 -1.21 -4.28 16.83
N ASP A 112 -0.82 -5.45 17.37
CA ASP A 112 -1.78 -6.44 17.90
C ASP A 112 -2.65 -5.79 19.00
N ASN A 113 -3.97 -5.97 18.89
CA ASN A 113 -5.00 -5.38 19.78
C ASN A 113 -5.13 -3.84 19.74
N ALA A 114 -4.50 -3.14 18.78
CA ALA A 114 -4.56 -1.68 18.65
C ALA A 114 -5.37 -1.19 17.43
N LEU A 115 -6.36 -1.98 16.98
CA LEU A 115 -7.16 -1.66 15.81
C LEU A 115 -7.86 -0.29 15.93
N ASP A 116 -8.41 0.01 17.12
CA ASP A 116 -9.09 1.28 17.39
C ASP A 116 -8.16 2.48 17.23
N ASP A 117 -6.88 2.33 17.56
CA ASP A 117 -5.89 3.38 17.43
C ASP A 117 -5.42 3.56 15.98
N ALA A 118 -5.39 2.48 15.20
CA ALA A 118 -5.19 2.57 13.75
C ALA A 118 -6.36 3.30 13.07
N VAL A 119 -7.60 2.99 13.47
CA VAL A 119 -8.80 3.66 12.94
C VAL A 119 -8.78 5.16 13.26
N LYS A 120 -8.44 5.55 14.50
CA LYS A 120 -8.30 6.97 14.89
C LYS A 120 -7.23 7.72 14.10
N GLN A 121 -6.19 7.04 13.62
CA GLN A 121 -5.14 7.67 12.81
C GLN A 121 -5.56 7.84 11.35
N VAL A 122 -6.43 6.98 10.82
CA VAL A 122 -6.91 7.02 9.43
C VAL A 122 -8.12 7.96 9.27
N ALA A 123 -9.04 8.00 10.24
CA ALA A 123 -10.27 8.79 10.12
C ALA A 123 -10.04 10.27 9.76
N PRO A 124 -9.11 11.03 10.39
CA PRO A 124 -8.86 12.42 10.04
C PRO A 124 -8.30 12.62 8.62
N VAL A 125 -7.61 11.60 8.09
CA VAL A 125 -7.08 11.61 6.72
C VAL A 125 -8.21 11.51 5.69
N LEU A 126 -9.22 10.70 5.99
CA LEU A 126 -10.38 10.50 5.12
C LEU A 126 -11.34 11.70 5.17
N GLU A 127 -11.45 12.36 6.33
CA GLU A 127 -12.28 13.57 6.51
C GLU A 127 -11.67 14.82 5.85
N GLY A 128 -10.43 14.74 5.37
CA GLY A 128 -9.78 15.83 4.62
C GLY A 128 -9.40 17.04 5.46
N THR A 129 -9.42 16.93 6.80
CA THR A 129 -8.95 17.94 7.74
C THR A 129 -7.43 17.92 7.82
N GLY A 130 -6.78 18.60 6.88
CA GLY A 130 -5.33 18.79 6.81
C GLY A 130 -4.98 20.02 6.00
#